data_AF-A0A1Q8CDV6-F1
#
_entry.id   AF-A0A1Q8CDV6-F1
#
_cell.length_a   1.000
_cell.length_b   1.000
_cell.length_c   1.000
_cell.angle_alpha   90.00
_cell.angle_beta   90.00
_cell.angle_gamma   90.00
#
_symmetry.space_group_name_H-M   'P 1'
#
loop_
_entity.id
_entity.type
_entity.pdbx_description
1 polymer ?
#
loop_
_entity_poly.entity_id
_entity_poly.type
_entity_poly.pdbx_seq_one_letter_code
_entity_poly.pdbx_strand_id
1 'polypeptide(L)'
;MDLSLGKFQDLLWMLVPESRTMIAEILREELDDAIEYDLHLNRSNNYALAFAVYDKLIRPVLANISEHRDLLIRCFVVIQRIIAEGNPAYDRDPVVMEILNRLDAAGQLETVNYLAPDLIALYRRMKSSW
;
A
#
# COMPACT_ATOMS: atom_id res chain seq x y z
N MET A 1 -21.92 -9.99 14.62
CA MET A 1 -21.43 -9.84 13.24
C MET A 1 -20.40 -8.74 13.28
N ASP A 2 -19.13 -9.07 13.10
CA ASP A 2 -18.14 -8.04 12.80
C ASP A 2 -18.21 -7.76 11.30
N LEU A 3 -18.45 -6.50 10.95
CA LEU A 3 -18.30 -6.01 9.59
C LEU A 3 -16.80 -5.82 9.35
N SER A 4 -16.21 -6.71 8.57
CA SER A 4 -14.80 -6.62 8.13
C SER A 4 -14.78 -6.37 6.63
N LEU A 5 -13.93 -5.42 6.21
CA LEU A 5 -13.62 -5.12 4.81
C LEU A 5 -12.45 -5.98 4.29
N GLY A 6 -11.92 -6.86 5.15
CA GLY A 6 -10.67 -7.57 4.94
C GLY A 6 -9.54 -6.97 5.79
N LYS A 7 -8.57 -7.82 6.18
CA LYS A 7 -7.53 -7.49 7.17
C LYS A 7 -6.82 -6.15 6.91
N PHE A 8 -6.44 -5.88 5.66
CA PHE A 8 -5.64 -4.71 5.31
C PHE A 8 -6.49 -3.47 5.02
N GLN A 9 -7.69 -3.67 4.48
CA GLN A 9 -8.70 -2.63 4.32
C GLN A 9 -9.14 -2.12 5.69
N ASP A 10 -9.38 -3.02 6.65
CA ASP A 10 -9.69 -2.68 8.04
C ASP A 10 -8.52 -1.93 8.68
N LEU A 11 -7.29 -2.39 8.46
CA LEU A 11 -6.09 -1.71 8.97
C LEU A 11 -5.93 -0.29 8.40
N LEU A 12 -6.14 -0.11 7.10
CA LEU A 12 -6.15 1.21 6.46
C LEU A 12 -7.29 2.08 7.01
N TRP A 13 -8.48 1.53 7.17
CA TRP A 13 -9.64 2.24 7.69
C TRP A 13 -9.43 2.77 9.12
N MET A 14 -8.74 1.98 9.94
CA MET A 14 -8.38 2.30 11.32
C MET A 14 -7.22 3.30 11.41
N LEU A 15 -6.15 3.08 10.64
CA LEU A 15 -4.90 3.83 10.79
C LEU A 15 -4.81 5.04 9.86
N VAL A 16 -5.49 5.05 8.73
CA VAL A 16 -5.37 6.08 7.68
C VAL A 16 -6.76 6.59 7.31
N PRO A 17 -7.38 7.51 8.07
CA PRO A 17 -8.69 8.06 7.72
C PRO A 17 -8.78 8.64 6.31
N GLU A 18 -7.67 9.14 5.78
CA GLU A 18 -7.52 9.65 4.41
C GLU A 18 -7.76 8.56 3.34
N SER A 19 -7.58 7.29 3.70
CA SER A 19 -7.80 6.15 2.80
C SER A 19 -9.27 5.76 2.63
N ARG A 20 -10.18 6.26 3.48
CA ARG A 20 -11.57 5.76 3.53
C ARG A 20 -12.32 5.95 2.22
N THR A 21 -12.13 7.09 1.54
CA THR A 21 -12.72 7.33 0.23
C THR A 21 -12.20 6.33 -0.80
N MET A 22 -10.89 6.12 -0.84
CA MET A 22 -10.27 5.14 -1.74
C MET A 22 -10.78 3.71 -1.45
N ILE A 23 -10.92 3.32 -0.19
CA ILE A 23 -11.46 2.01 0.19
C ILE A 23 -12.92 1.88 -0.25
N ALA A 24 -13.74 2.91 -0.04
CA ALA A 24 -15.13 2.91 -0.47
C ALA A 24 -15.26 2.78 -2.00
N GLU A 25 -14.38 3.44 -2.76
CA GLU A 25 -14.31 3.34 -4.22
C GLU A 25 -13.95 1.91 -4.67
N ILE A 26 -12.91 1.30 -4.08
CA ILE A 26 -12.51 -0.08 -4.38
C ILE A 26 -13.67 -1.06 -4.11
N LEU A 27 -14.35 -0.92 -2.96
CA LEU A 27 -15.49 -1.77 -2.63
C LEU A 27 -16.68 -1.58 -3.56
N ARG A 28 -16.93 -0.33 -3.98
CA ARG A 28 -17.99 -0.04 -4.94
C ARG A 28 -17.69 -0.68 -6.29
N GLU A 29 -16.47 -0.54 -6.81
CA GLU A 29 -16.05 -1.17 -8.07
C GLU A 29 -16.21 -2.70 -8.00
N GLU A 30 -15.80 -3.33 -6.89
CA GLU A 30 -15.98 -4.78 -6.69
C GLU A 30 -17.45 -5.20 -6.67
N LEU A 31 -18.32 -4.40 -6.04
CA LEU A 31 -19.77 -4.64 -6.00
C LEU A 31 -20.40 -4.48 -7.39
N ASP A 32 -20.03 -3.43 -8.12
CA ASP A 32 -20.55 -3.16 -9.45
C ASP A 32 -20.14 -4.30 -10.42
N ASP A 33 -18.89 -4.73 -10.38
CA ASP A 33 -18.39 -5.87 -11.16
C ASP A 33 -19.10 -7.18 -10.79
N ALA A 34 -19.32 -7.43 -9.50
CA ALA A 34 -20.05 -8.62 -9.04
C ALA A 34 -21.50 -8.65 -9.57
N ILE A 35 -22.16 -7.50 -9.62
CA ILE A 35 -23.52 -7.36 -10.15
C ILE A 35 -23.54 -7.51 -11.67
N GLU A 36 -22.62 -6.85 -12.38
CA GLU A 36 -22.58 -6.85 -13.85
C GLU A 36 -22.28 -8.23 -14.43
N TYR A 37 -21.33 -8.95 -13.82
CA TYR A 37 -20.81 -10.21 -14.34
C TYR A 37 -21.34 -11.46 -13.61
N ASP A 38 -22.29 -11.31 -12.68
CA ASP A 38 -22.83 -12.38 -11.82
C ASP A 38 -21.71 -13.16 -11.09
N LEU A 39 -20.75 -12.40 -10.54
CA LEU A 39 -19.58 -12.94 -9.83
C LEU A 39 -19.77 -12.89 -8.31
N HIS A 40 -19.04 -13.74 -7.60
CA HIS A 40 -18.91 -13.61 -6.15
C HIS A 40 -17.98 -12.45 -5.78
N LEU A 41 -18.29 -11.78 -4.66
CA LEU A 41 -17.37 -10.82 -4.03
C LEU A 41 -16.04 -11.51 -3.73
N ASN A 42 -14.96 -10.90 -4.19
CA ASN A 42 -13.61 -11.45 -4.13
C ASN A 42 -12.79 -10.56 -3.22
N ARG A 43 -12.02 -11.15 -2.31
CA ARG A 43 -11.11 -10.36 -1.45
C ARG A 43 -10.25 -9.44 -2.31
N SER A 44 -10.25 -8.14 -2.00
CA SER A 44 -9.50 -7.17 -2.79
C SER A 44 -8.03 -7.58 -2.84
N ASN A 45 -7.46 -7.49 -4.03
CA ASN A 45 -6.09 -7.92 -4.26
C ASN A 45 -5.12 -7.04 -3.45
N ASN A 46 -4.33 -7.66 -2.56
CA ASN A 46 -3.33 -6.99 -1.74
C ASN A 46 -2.37 -6.12 -2.57
N TYR A 47 -2.03 -6.55 -3.80
CA TYR A 47 -1.25 -5.75 -4.74
C TYR A 47 -1.97 -4.46 -5.11
N ALA A 48 -3.21 -4.56 -5.57
CA ALA A 48 -4.00 -3.42 -6.02
C ALA A 48 -4.19 -2.43 -4.87
N LEU A 49 -4.40 -2.94 -3.65
CA LEU A 49 -4.51 -2.14 -2.44
C LEU A 49 -3.20 -1.38 -2.11
N ALA A 50 -2.05 -2.06 -2.12
CA ALA A 50 -0.76 -1.42 -1.86
C ALA A 50 -0.43 -0.35 -2.91
N PHE A 51 -0.72 -0.62 -4.19
CA PHE A 51 -0.53 0.34 -5.26
C PHE A 51 -1.48 1.54 -5.15
N ALA A 52 -2.75 1.32 -4.79
CA ALA A 52 -3.71 2.38 -4.56
C ALA A 52 -3.26 3.30 -3.40
N VAL A 53 -2.76 2.74 -2.30
CA VAL A 53 -2.18 3.52 -1.20
C VAL A 53 -1.01 4.37 -1.69
N TYR A 54 -0.12 3.79 -2.51
CA TYR A 54 0.98 4.55 -3.09
C TYR A 54 0.49 5.70 -3.98
N ASP A 55 -0.35 5.43 -4.97
CA ASP A 55 -0.73 6.41 -5.98
C ASP A 55 -1.66 7.51 -5.41
N LYS A 56 -2.60 7.13 -4.54
CA LYS A 56 -3.63 8.06 -4.02
C LYS A 56 -3.20 8.81 -2.77
N LEU A 57 -2.34 8.23 -1.92
CA LEU A 57 -2.02 8.80 -0.62
C LEU A 57 -0.55 9.21 -0.49
N ILE A 58 0.38 8.38 -0.93
CA ILE A 58 1.82 8.66 -0.76
C ILE A 58 2.30 9.62 -1.85
N ARG A 59 2.14 9.26 -3.11
CA ARG A 59 2.67 9.99 -4.26
C ARG A 59 2.32 11.48 -4.27
N PRO A 60 1.07 11.91 -3.97
CA PRO A 60 0.71 13.33 -4.01
C PRO A 60 1.43 14.18 -2.95
N VAL A 61 1.83 13.57 -1.84
CA VAL A 61 2.40 14.28 -0.68
C VAL A 61 3.92 14.12 -0.57
N LEU A 62 4.56 13.35 -1.46
CA LEU A 62 6.01 13.16 -1.48
C LEU A 62 6.80 14.46 -1.75
N ALA A 63 6.20 15.47 -2.36
CA ALA A 63 6.87 16.77 -2.55
C ALA A 63 6.93 17.59 -1.25
N ASN A 64 6.00 17.35 -0.31
CA ASN A 64 5.81 18.14 0.92
C ASN A 64 5.86 17.22 2.16
N ILE A 65 6.86 16.34 2.23
CA ILE A 65 6.91 15.27 3.25
C ILE A 65 6.88 15.81 4.67
N SER A 66 7.51 16.97 4.93
CA SER A 66 7.53 17.59 6.25
C SER A 66 6.12 17.89 6.77
N GLU A 67 5.19 18.26 5.89
CA GLU A 67 3.80 18.62 6.24
C GLU A 67 2.91 17.39 6.40
N HIS A 68 3.26 16.29 5.72
CA HIS A 68 2.46 15.07 5.68
C HIS A 68 3.14 13.85 6.32
N ARG A 69 4.12 14.09 7.18
CA ARG A 69 4.96 13.04 7.78
C ARG A 69 4.15 11.92 8.44
N ASP A 70 3.15 12.27 9.24
CA ASP A 70 2.35 11.29 9.99
C ASP A 70 1.47 10.44 9.06
N LEU A 71 0.95 11.02 7.97
CA LEU A 71 0.23 10.27 6.94
C LEU A 71 1.17 9.25 6.28
N LEU A 72 2.34 9.70 5.86
CA LEU A 72 3.33 8.84 5.19
C LEU A 72 3.77 7.68 6.07
N ILE A 73 4.05 7.91 7.36
CA ILE A 73 4.37 6.84 8.31
C ILE A 73 3.25 5.81 8.37
N ARG A 74 2.00 6.25 8.56
CA ARG A 74 0.84 5.34 8.66
C ARG A 74 0.66 4.56 7.36
N CYS A 75 0.80 5.19 6.20
CA CYS A 75 0.74 4.53 4.90
C CYS A 75 1.87 3.48 4.71
N PHE A 76 3.12 3.82 5.05
CA PHE A 76 4.24 2.88 4.91
C PHE A 76 4.12 1.69 5.85
N VAL A 77 3.65 1.88 7.09
CA VAL A 77 3.39 0.78 8.02
C VAL A 77 2.36 -0.20 7.45
N VAL A 78 1.29 0.31 6.84
CA VAL A 78 0.28 -0.55 6.23
C VAL A 78 0.85 -1.27 5.01
N ILE A 79 1.55 -0.57 4.11
CA ILE A 79 2.22 -1.19 2.96
C ILE A 79 3.17 -2.31 3.41
N GLN A 80 4.03 -2.05 4.40
CA GLN A 80 4.95 -3.05 4.94
C GLN A 80 4.22 -4.29 5.45
N ARG A 81 3.09 -4.13 6.14
CA ARG A 81 2.27 -5.26 6.61
C ARG A 81 1.59 -6.00 5.45
N ILE A 82 1.02 -5.29 4.48
CA ILE A 82 0.42 -5.89 3.28
C ILE A 82 1.44 -6.78 2.58
N ILE A 83 2.67 -6.30 2.44
CA ILE A 83 3.77 -7.03 1.79
C ILE A 83 4.20 -8.24 2.61
N ALA A 84 4.53 -8.03 3.89
CA ALA A 84 5.09 -9.07 4.74
C ALA A 84 4.12 -10.24 4.99
N GLU A 85 2.84 -9.94 5.10
CA GLU A 85 1.81 -10.93 5.44
C GLU A 85 1.03 -11.42 4.21
N GLY A 86 1.02 -10.64 3.12
CA GLY A 86 0.28 -10.94 1.90
C GLY A 86 1.01 -11.84 0.91
N ASN A 87 2.34 -11.95 1.00
CA ASN A 87 3.14 -12.75 0.07
C ASN A 87 4.31 -13.48 0.77
N PRO A 88 4.31 -14.83 0.85
CA PRO A 88 5.43 -15.59 1.40
C PRO A 88 6.76 -15.39 0.65
N ALA A 89 6.71 -14.97 -0.62
CA ALA A 89 7.86 -14.66 -1.47
C ALA A 89 8.11 -13.15 -1.58
N TYR A 90 7.91 -12.42 -0.49
CA TYR A 90 7.99 -10.96 -0.37
C TYR A 90 9.29 -10.33 -0.92
N ASP A 91 10.42 -11.03 -0.84
CA ASP A 91 11.72 -10.57 -1.38
C ASP A 91 11.78 -10.50 -2.92
N ARG A 92 10.72 -10.91 -3.62
CA ARG A 92 10.60 -10.79 -5.10
C ARG A 92 9.32 -10.13 -5.54
N ASP A 93 8.63 -9.45 -4.63
CA ASP A 93 7.35 -8.86 -4.95
C ASP A 93 7.53 -7.66 -5.90
N PRO A 94 7.02 -7.73 -7.15
CA PRO A 94 7.24 -6.70 -8.15
C PRO A 94 6.62 -5.36 -7.75
N VAL A 95 5.62 -5.35 -6.86
CA VAL A 95 4.93 -4.16 -6.39
C VAL A 95 5.81 -3.36 -5.45
N VAL A 96 6.53 -4.08 -4.58
CA VAL A 96 7.47 -3.51 -3.64
C VAL A 96 8.63 -2.87 -4.40
N MET A 97 9.16 -3.58 -5.39
CA MET A 97 10.16 -3.04 -6.29
C MET A 97 9.65 -1.82 -7.04
N GLU A 98 8.42 -1.85 -7.58
CA GLU A 98 7.86 -0.74 -8.34
C GLU A 98 7.67 0.51 -7.47
N ILE A 99 7.08 0.36 -6.27
CA ILE A 99 6.90 1.47 -5.33
C ILE A 99 8.25 2.06 -4.94
N LEU A 100 9.24 1.21 -4.61
CA LEU A 100 10.55 1.65 -4.15
C LEU A 100 11.41 2.23 -5.28
N ASN A 101 11.33 1.68 -6.50
CA ASN A 101 11.97 2.22 -7.69
C ASN A 101 11.42 3.62 -8.02
N ARG A 102 10.11 3.85 -7.85
CA ARG A 102 9.51 5.17 -8.03
C ARG A 102 9.95 6.16 -6.97
N LEU A 103 10.10 5.70 -5.72
CA LEU A 103 10.64 6.52 -4.62
C LEU A 103 12.12 6.85 -4.85
N ASP A 104 12.90 5.91 -5.40
CA ASP A 104 14.29 6.09 -5.86
C ASP A 104 14.37 7.13 -6.97
N ALA A 105 13.57 6.97 -8.03
CA ALA A 105 13.50 7.93 -9.14
C ALA A 105 13.08 9.34 -8.69
N ALA A 106 12.28 9.46 -7.62
CA ALA A 106 11.88 10.73 -7.04
C ALA A 106 12.92 11.33 -6.05
N GLY A 107 14.04 10.64 -5.80
CA GLY A 107 15.06 11.07 -4.84
C GLY A 107 14.62 10.97 -3.37
N GLN A 108 13.58 10.19 -3.07
CA GLN A 108 12.95 10.14 -1.74
C GLN A 108 13.43 8.97 -0.87
N LEU A 109 14.38 8.15 -1.35
CA LEU A 109 14.85 6.98 -0.59
C LEU A 109 15.45 7.33 0.77
N GLU A 110 16.17 8.43 0.90
CA GLU A 110 16.73 8.85 2.19
C GLU A 110 15.62 9.16 3.19
N THR A 111 14.57 9.84 2.74
CA THR A 111 13.41 10.18 3.55
C THR A 111 12.62 8.93 3.94
N VAL A 112 12.43 8.00 3.01
CA VAL A 112 11.79 6.70 3.29
C VAL A 112 12.65 5.88 4.25
N ASN A 113 13.98 5.90 4.12
CA ASN A 113 14.89 5.21 5.03
C ASN A 113 14.78 5.74 6.47
N TYR A 114 14.55 7.04 6.62
CA TYR A 114 14.32 7.65 7.93
C TYR A 114 12.96 7.26 8.53
N LEU A 115 11.90 7.17 7.71
CA LEU A 115 10.53 6.91 8.19
C LEU A 115 10.21 5.42 8.34
N ALA A 116 10.73 4.59 7.44
CA ALA A 116 10.44 3.16 7.32
C ALA A 116 11.72 2.39 6.92
N PRO A 117 12.72 2.30 7.82
CA PRO A 117 14.02 1.68 7.52
C PRO A 117 13.91 0.22 7.08
N ASP A 118 12.94 -0.52 7.62
CA ASP A 118 12.72 -1.92 7.26
C ASP A 118 12.31 -2.10 5.79
N LEU A 119 11.54 -1.13 5.25
CA LEU A 119 11.12 -1.15 3.85
C LEU A 119 12.33 -0.91 2.92
N ILE A 120 13.28 -0.07 3.34
CA ILE A 120 14.53 0.15 2.61
C ILE A 120 15.49 -1.04 2.75
N ALA A 121 15.55 -1.66 3.94
CA ALA A 121 16.31 -2.89 4.13
C ALA A 121 15.80 -4.00 3.20
N LEU A 122 14.48 -4.13 3.07
CA LEU A 122 13.84 -5.01 2.10
C LEU A 122 14.29 -4.66 0.67
N TYR A 123 14.11 -3.42 0.22
CA TYR A 123 14.54 -2.97 -1.11
C TYR A 123 15.98 -3.32 -1.46
N ARG A 124 16.90 -3.09 -0.52
CA ARG A 124 18.33 -3.39 -0.71
C ARG A 124 18.59 -4.88 -0.89
N ARG A 125 17.94 -5.74 -0.09
CA ARG A 125 18.04 -7.20 -0.23
C ARG A 125 17.51 -7.67 -1.58
N MET A 126 16.41 -7.07 -2.05
CA MET A 126 15.83 -7.38 -3.35
C MET A 126 16.80 -7.02 -4.48
N LYS A 127 17.37 -5.82 -4.48
CA LYS A 127 18.36 -5.38 -5.49
C LYS A 127 19.66 -6.20 -5.48
N SER A 128 20.11 -6.71 -4.31
CA SER A 128 21.33 -7.52 -4.23
C SER A 128 21.15 -8.97 -4.70
N SER A 129 19.92 -9.42 -4.92
CA SER A 129 19.58 -10.79 -5.29
C SER A 129 19.46 -11.03 -6.81
N TRP A 130 19.84 -10.03 -7.61
CA TRP A 130 19.86 -10.04 -9.08
C TRP A 130 21.28 -9.94 -9.63
#